data_AF-A0AAU9N8D3-F1
#
_entry.id   AF-A0AAU9N8D3-F1
#
_cell.length_a   1.000
_cell.length_b   1.000
_cell.length_c   1.000
_cell.angle_alpha   90.00
_cell.angle_beta   90.00
_cell.angle_gamma   90.00
#
_symmetry.space_group_name_H-M   'P 1'
#
loop_
_entity.id
_entity.type
_entity.pdbx_description
1 polymer ?
#
loop_
_entity_poly.entity_id
_entity_poly.type
_entity_poly.pdbx_seq_one_letter_code
_entity_poly.pdbx_strand_id
1 'polypeptide(L)'
;MMAENNFDLNHLRIVAEQDGQSLTEKEGLSFLKTSALEAHNVEKIFQTILTDIYHIVSKKALAAQEASGPTPLPGQGTTSLIHLGIIIQIEVAIQLELKHI
;
A
#
# COMPACT_ATOMS: atom_id res chain seq x y z
N MET A 1 -3.00 6.70 3.13
CA MET A 1 -1.85 7.36 3.76
C MET A 1 -1.53 8.64 3.01
N MET A 2 -1.15 9.72 3.70
CA MET A 2 -0.71 11.00 3.13
C MET A 2 0.70 11.35 3.61
N ALA A 3 1.51 11.90 2.71
CA ALA A 3 2.88 12.32 2.95
C ALA A 3 2.97 13.85 3.06
N GLU A 4 3.63 14.36 4.09
CA GLU A 4 4.17 15.73 4.08
C GLU A 4 5.63 15.64 3.64
N ASN A 5 5.96 16.22 2.48
CA ASN A 5 7.34 16.31 2.00
C ASN A 5 7.96 17.67 2.37
N ASN A 6 9.30 17.74 2.39
CA ASN A 6 10.10 18.92 2.75
C ASN A 6 10.01 19.31 4.24
N PHE A 7 9.82 18.35 5.14
CA PHE A 7 9.75 18.62 6.58
C PHE A 7 11.04 19.24 7.16
N ASP A 8 12.17 19.01 6.51
CA ASP A 8 13.48 19.60 6.85
C ASP A 8 13.48 21.14 6.75
N LEU A 9 12.61 21.74 5.94
CA LEU A 9 12.50 23.19 5.75
C LEU A 9 11.61 23.88 6.79
N ASN A 10 11.77 23.55 8.07
CA ASN A 10 10.94 24.11 9.15
C ASN A 10 10.93 25.64 9.21
N HIS A 11 12.04 26.28 8.82
CA HIS A 11 12.19 27.74 8.78
C HIS A 11 11.46 28.40 7.59
N LEU A 12 11.07 27.63 6.57
CA LEU A 12 10.29 28.08 5.41
C LEU A 12 8.85 27.51 5.45
N ARG A 13 8.42 26.99 6.60
CA ARG A 13 7.10 26.38 6.76
C ARG A 13 6.01 27.46 6.62
N ILE A 14 5.13 27.27 5.65
CA ILE A 14 3.98 28.14 5.40
C ILE A 14 2.69 27.54 5.98
N VAL A 15 2.66 26.23 6.21
CA VAL A 15 1.48 25.49 6.70
C VAL A 15 1.80 24.83 8.04
N ALA A 16 0.94 25.01 9.03
CA ALA A 16 1.11 24.40 10.35
C ALA A 16 1.00 22.87 10.25
N GLU A 17 1.79 22.16 11.05
CA GLU A 17 1.76 20.69 11.07
C GLU A 17 0.38 20.16 11.46
N GLN A 18 -0.29 20.83 12.39
CA GLN A 18 -1.64 20.48 12.86
C GLN A 18 -2.67 20.51 11.74
N ASP A 19 -2.55 21.39 10.75
CA ASP A 19 -3.50 21.48 9.64
C ASP A 19 -3.39 20.23 8.75
N GLY A 20 -2.16 19.79 8.47
CA GLY A 20 -1.90 18.56 7.73
C GLY A 20 -2.39 17.31 8.45
N GLN A 21 -2.13 17.22 9.76
CA GLN A 21 -2.61 16.12 10.60
C GLN A 21 -4.13 16.08 10.66
N SER A 22 -4.78 17.21 10.96
CA SER A 22 -6.24 17.30 11.07
C SER A 22 -6.95 16.94 9.77
N LEU A 23 -6.44 17.40 8.63
CA LEU A 23 -6.98 17.02 7.33
C LEU A 23 -6.87 15.51 7.09
N THR A 24 -5.72 14.93 7.44
CA THR A 24 -5.45 13.51 7.20
C THR A 24 -6.32 12.61 8.09
N GLU A 25 -6.48 12.97 9.36
CA GLU A 25 -7.38 12.31 10.30
C GLU A 25 -8.84 12.37 9.84
N LYS A 26 -9.28 13.54 9.36
CA LYS A 26 -10.64 13.73 8.82
C LYS A 26 -10.93 12.81 7.65
N GLU A 27 -9.95 12.59 6.77
CA GLU A 27 -10.07 11.68 5.62
C GLU A 27 -9.81 10.20 5.98
N GLY A 28 -9.57 9.89 7.27
CA GLY A 28 -9.31 8.53 7.75
C GLY A 28 -7.99 7.94 7.24
N LEU A 29 -7.02 8.79 6.92
CA LEU A 29 -5.71 8.40 6.43
C LEU A 29 -4.67 8.47 7.56
N SER A 30 -3.55 7.76 7.38
CA SER A 30 -2.35 7.94 8.21
C SER A 30 -1.49 9.08 7.65
N PHE A 31 -0.81 9.80 8.54
CA PHE A 31 0.08 10.92 8.20
C PHE A 31 1.54 10.54 8.43
N LEU A 32 2.43 10.86 7.49
CA LEU A 32 3.87 10.65 7.64
C LEU A 32 4.67 11.81 7.04
N LYS A 33 5.59 12.34 7.85
CA LYS A 33 6.50 13.40 7.45
C LYS A 33 7.74 12.79 6.80
N THR A 34 8.13 13.34 5.67
CA THR A 34 9.19 12.87 4.80
C THR A 34 10.10 14.03 4.38
N SER A 35 11.36 13.73 4.13
CA SER A 35 12.27 14.62 3.44
C SER A 35 12.92 13.86 2.30
N ALA A 36 12.56 14.19 1.06
CA ALA A 36 13.26 13.67 -0.10
C ALA A 36 14.73 14.13 -0.12
N LEU A 37 15.01 15.34 0.38
CA LEU A 37 16.35 15.91 0.42
C LEU A 37 17.26 15.12 1.37
N GLU A 38 16.78 14.79 2.57
CA GLU A 38 17.55 14.05 3.58
C GLU A 38 17.33 12.52 3.51
N ALA A 39 16.60 12.03 2.49
CA ALA A 39 16.12 10.65 2.40
C ALA A 39 15.37 10.16 3.67
N HIS A 40 14.80 11.08 4.45
CA HIS A 40 14.12 10.76 5.70
C HIS A 40 12.72 10.22 5.45
N ASN A 41 12.43 9.04 5.99
CA ASN A 41 11.15 8.32 5.88
C ASN A 41 10.65 8.05 4.44
N VAL A 42 11.47 8.27 3.41
CA VAL A 42 11.10 8.03 2.01
C VAL A 42 10.86 6.55 1.78
N GLU A 43 11.81 5.68 2.15
CA GLU A 43 11.64 4.23 2.01
C GLU A 43 10.44 3.73 2.84
N LYS A 44 10.33 4.19 4.09
CA LYS A 44 9.24 3.82 5.01
C LYS A 44 7.86 4.12 4.44
N ILE A 45 7.67 5.26 3.78
CA ILE A 45 6.35 5.62 3.23
C ILE A 45 5.95 4.71 2.07
N PHE A 46 6.89 4.38 1.19
CA PHE A 46 6.63 3.46 0.07
C PHE A 46 6.37 2.05 0.57
N GLN A 47 7.18 1.54 1.52
CA GLN A 47 6.95 0.25 2.15
C GLN A 47 5.56 0.17 2.81
N THR A 48 5.14 1.21 3.52
CA THR A 48 3.84 1.24 4.19
C THR A 48 2.70 1.20 3.17
N ILE A 49 2.74 2.06 2.14
CA ILE A 49 1.70 2.14 1.11
C ILE A 49 1.60 0.82 0.32
N LEU A 50 2.74 0.26 -0.09
CA LEU A 50 2.76 -1.00 -0.85
C LEU A 50 2.25 -2.18 -0.01
N THR A 51 2.61 -2.23 1.27
CA THR A 51 2.13 -3.24 2.21
C THR A 51 0.62 -3.14 2.42
N ASP A 52 0.10 -1.92 2.57
CA ASP A 52 -1.34 -1.70 2.73
C ASP A 52 -2.11 -2.13 1.47
N ILE A 53 -1.63 -1.76 0.29
CA ILE A 53 -2.22 -2.19 -0.99
C ILE A 53 -2.23 -3.72 -1.08
N TYR A 54 -1.11 -4.37 -0.76
CA TYR A 54 -1.02 -5.82 -0.76
C TYR A 54 -2.07 -6.45 0.17
N HIS A 55 -2.15 -6.01 1.43
CA HIS A 55 -3.13 -6.55 2.37
C HIS A 55 -4.58 -6.36 1.89
N ILE A 56 -4.90 -5.22 1.28
CA ILE A 56 -6.24 -4.95 0.75
C ILE A 56 -6.55 -5.87 -0.43
N VAL A 57 -5.62 -6.02 -1.38
CA VAL A 57 -5.80 -6.87 -2.56
C VAL A 57 -5.91 -8.34 -2.16
N SER A 58 -5.03 -8.82 -1.28
CA SER A 58 -5.03 -10.21 -0.79
C SER A 58 -6.31 -10.55 -0.03
N LYS A 59 -6.80 -9.65 0.85
CA LYS A 59 -8.09 -9.85 1.54
C LYS A 59 -9.26 -9.91 0.57
N LYS A 60 -9.30 -9.03 -0.44
CA LYS A 60 -10.36 -9.04 -1.47
C LYS A 60 -10.32 -10.32 -2.30
N ALA A 61 -9.14 -10.79 -2.66
CA ALA A 61 -8.96 -12.05 -3.38
C ALA A 61 -9.48 -13.26 -2.57
N LEU A 62 -9.16 -13.32 -1.26
CA LEU A 62 -9.65 -14.36 -0.37
C LEU A 62 -11.18 -14.31 -0.21
N ALA A 63 -11.75 -13.13 0.02
CA ALA A 63 -13.20 -12.97 0.15
C ALA A 63 -13.95 -13.37 -1.14
N ALA A 64 -13.38 -13.09 -2.32
CA ALA A 64 -13.93 -13.55 -3.59
C ALA A 64 -13.91 -15.08 -3.73
N GLN A 65 -12.88 -15.74 -3.19
CA GLN A 65 -12.79 -17.21 -3.16
C GLN A 65 -13.86 -17.82 -2.23
N GLU A 66 -14.06 -17.26 -1.02
CA GLU A 66 -15.07 -17.73 -0.07
C GLU A 66 -16.51 -17.54 -0.61
N ALA A 67 -16.78 -16.42 -1.29
CA ALA A 67 -18.08 -16.15 -1.90
C ALA A 67 -18.41 -17.10 -3.08
N SER A 68 -17.41 -17.74 -3.69
CA SER A 68 -17.60 -18.66 -4.81
C SER A 68 -18.07 -20.07 -4.39
N GLY A 69 -18.04 -20.40 -3.10
CA GLY A 69 -18.50 -21.68 -2.54
C GLY A 69 -17.78 -22.92 -3.09
N PRO A 70 -17.91 -24.10 -2.46
CA PRO A 70 -17.42 -25.35 -3.04
C PRO A 70 -18.40 -25.79 -4.13
N THR A 71 -18.39 -25.13 -5.29
CA THR A 71 -19.02 -25.70 -6.48
C THR A 71 -18.00 -26.65 -7.12
N PRO A 72 -18.30 -27.95 -7.25
CA PRO A 72 -17.47 -28.84 -8.03
C PRO A 72 -17.88 -28.70 -9.50
N LEU A 73 -17.46 -27.63 -10.18
CA LEU A 73 -17.57 -27.56 -11.63
C LEU A 73 -16.28 -28.10 -12.27
N PRO A 74 -16.37 -29.07 -13.20
CA PRO A 74 -15.21 -29.59 -13.92
C PRO A 74 -14.66 -28.48 -14.82
N GLY A 75 -13.63 -27.77 -14.34
CA GLY A 75 -13.02 -26.60 -14.98
C GLY A 75 -12.45 -25.55 -14.00
N GLN A 76 -12.88 -25.58 -12.73
CA GLN A 76 -12.50 -24.61 -11.68
C GLN A 76 -11.04 -24.66 -11.22
N GLY A 77 -10.33 -25.76 -11.50
CA GLY A 77 -8.91 -25.90 -11.16
C GLY A 77 -8.03 -24.84 -11.84
N THR A 78 -8.40 -24.44 -13.06
CA THR A 78 -7.64 -23.45 -13.85
C THR A 78 -7.81 -22.04 -13.28
N THR A 79 -9.03 -21.65 -12.90
CA THR A 79 -9.33 -20.30 -12.42
C THR A 79 -8.67 -20.02 -11.06
N SER A 80 -8.63 -21.02 -10.17
CA SER A 80 -7.96 -20.89 -8.87
C SER A 80 -6.43 -20.81 -9.01
N LEU A 81 -5.85 -21.58 -9.95
CA LEU A 81 -4.42 -21.51 -10.28
C LEU A 81 -4.03 -20.19 -10.95
N ILE A 82 -4.88 -19.63 -11.81
CA ILE A 82 -4.67 -18.31 -12.41
C ILE A 82 -4.68 -17.23 -11.32
N HIS A 83 -5.62 -17.29 -10.39
CA HIS A 83 -5.72 -16.31 -9.31
C HIS A 83 -4.53 -16.39 -8.35
N LEU A 84 -4.11 -17.61 -7.96
CA LEU A 84 -2.91 -17.82 -7.15
C LEU A 84 -1.65 -17.38 -7.90
N GLY A 85 -1.58 -17.61 -9.20
CA GLY A 85 -0.50 -17.16 -10.07
C GLY A 85 -0.40 -15.64 -10.13
N ILE A 86 -1.53 -14.92 -10.21
CA ILE A 86 -1.56 -13.46 -10.17
C ILE A 86 -1.07 -12.94 -8.82
N ILE A 87 -1.49 -13.55 -7.71
CA ILE A 87 -1.05 -13.15 -6.36
C ILE A 87 0.47 -13.34 -6.22
N ILE A 88 0.99 -14.51 -6.63
CA ILE A 88 2.44 -14.80 -6.57
C ILE A 88 3.22 -13.85 -7.47
N GLN A 89 2.74 -13.55 -8.68
CA GLN A 89 3.41 -12.63 -9.60
C GLN A 89 3.43 -11.20 -9.06
N ILE A 90 2.35 -10.74 -8.42
CA ILE A 90 2.31 -9.43 -7.75
C ILE A 90 3.28 -9.41 -6.57
N GLU A 91 3.34 -10.48 -5.77
CA GLU A 91 4.24 -10.57 -4.63
C GLU A 91 5.71 -10.55 -5.07
N VAL A 92 6.06 -11.30 -6.12
CA VAL A 92 7.39 -11.26 -6.73
C VAL A 92 7.69 -9.89 -7.34
N ALA A 93 6.75 -9.25 -8.03
CA ALA A 93 6.94 -7.93 -8.62
C ALA A 93 7.16 -6.83 -7.57
N ILE A 94 6.38 -6.83 -6.48
CA ILE A 94 6.55 -5.89 -5.36
C ILE A 94 7.91 -6.11 -4.68
N GLN A 95 8.30 -7.37 -4.43
CA GLN A 95 9.61 -7.69 -3.83
C GLN A 95 10.79 -7.31 -4.74
N LEU A 96 10.62 -7.39 -6.07
CA LEU A 96 11.67 -7.02 -7.02
C LEU A 96 11.83 -5.50 -7.14
N GLU A 97 10.72 -4.75 -7.17
CA GLU A 97 10.71 -3.27 -7.18
C GLU A 97 11.26 -2.69 -5.86
N LEU A 98 10.86 -3.24 -4.72
CA LEU A 98 11.40 -2.83 -3.41
C LEU A 98 12.89 -3.09 -3.24
N LYS A 99 13.50 -3.98 -4.05
CA LYS A 99 14.93 -4.30 -3.98
C LYS A 99 15.82 -3.29 -4.71
N HIS A 100 15.20 -2.40 -5.50
CA HIS A 100 15.90 -1.40 -6.31
C HIS A 100 15.71 0.05 -5.82
N ILE A 101 14.96 0.23 -4.74
CA ILE A 101 14.83 1.48 -3.96
C ILE A 101 15.77 1.38 -2.76
#